data_AF-A0A269Z478-F1
#
_entry.id   AF-A0A269Z478-F1
#
_cell.length_a   1.000
_cell.length_b   1.000
_cell.length_c   1.000
_cell.angle_alpha   90.00
_cell.angle_beta   90.00
_cell.angle_gamma   90.00
#
_symmetry.space_group_name_H-M   'P 1'
#
loop_
_entity.id
_entity.type
_entity.pdbx_description
1 polymer ?
#
loop_
_entity_poly.entity_id
_entity_poly.type
_entity_poly.pdbx_seq_one_letter_code
_entity_poly.pdbx_strand_id
1 'polypeptide(L)'
;MAAQFDTWESYFYPETYDPVTGQGTLKNLLGERDPSVLRQKESARVADRARELRAGEVHIERTFDAEHVKAIHRHLFQDVYEWAGQYRSVDLVKGTPFAFVDDGSIGRHLDTVKDLVAGTQWEKLTHPDFAARAAEVFTHLNQAHPFREGNGRTAKTFMRHVADRSPYTLDFDKTTPDIWNAMSARSRMPSAAGDVDPRPMFYVFNEIAQKRKGPIPGLGKPLDRATQQKQIRERVAKKLRENKLRPPRKGPPTQSGPKL
;
A
#
# COMPACT_ATOMS: atom_id res chain seq x y z
N MET A 1 19.33 -12.48 -17.10
CA MET A 1 18.74 -11.33 -17.82
C MET A 1 19.19 -10.10 -17.08
N ALA A 2 19.76 -9.10 -17.76
CA ALA A 2 20.05 -7.81 -17.13
C ALA A 2 18.76 -7.27 -16.50
N ALA A 3 18.84 -6.78 -15.26
CA ALA A 3 17.66 -6.27 -14.57
C ALA A 3 17.13 -5.08 -15.37
N GLN A 4 15.96 -5.23 -16.00
CA GLN A 4 15.34 -4.23 -16.88
C GLN A 4 15.15 -2.85 -16.23
N PHE A 5 15.29 -2.77 -14.91
CA PHE A 5 15.08 -1.62 -14.06
C PHE A 5 16.26 -1.44 -13.07
N ASP A 6 17.46 -1.13 -13.55
CA ASP A 6 18.69 -0.96 -12.73
C ASP A 6 19.24 0.47 -12.71
N THR A 7 18.98 1.29 -13.73
CA THR A 7 19.30 2.73 -13.74
C THR A 7 18.06 3.62 -13.65
N TRP A 8 18.23 4.91 -13.39
CA TRP A 8 17.10 5.86 -13.32
C TRP A 8 16.33 5.91 -14.64
N GLU A 9 17.07 5.98 -15.75
CA GLU A 9 16.60 6.03 -17.13
C GLU A 9 15.85 4.75 -17.52
N SER A 10 16.28 3.59 -17.00
CA SER A 10 15.72 2.29 -17.34
C SER A 10 14.21 2.18 -17.02
N TYR A 11 13.71 2.99 -16.07
CA TYR A 11 12.30 3.08 -15.72
C TYR A 11 11.45 3.84 -16.74
N PHE A 12 12.03 4.58 -17.67
CA PHE A 12 11.31 5.41 -18.64
C PHE A 12 11.36 4.84 -20.05
N TYR A 13 10.37 5.16 -20.88
CA TYR A 13 10.49 4.94 -22.32
C TYR A 13 11.59 5.84 -22.89
N PRO A 14 12.60 5.29 -23.60
CA PRO A 14 13.73 6.07 -24.12
C PRO A 14 13.29 7.28 -24.95
N GLU A 15 12.24 7.13 -25.76
CA GLU A 15 11.67 8.16 -26.62
C GLU A 15 10.94 9.29 -25.85
N THR A 16 10.66 9.09 -24.57
CA THR A 16 10.01 10.09 -23.71
C THR A 16 10.95 10.72 -22.68
N TYR A 17 12.16 10.19 -22.55
CA TYR A 17 13.11 10.60 -21.53
C TYR A 17 13.88 11.85 -21.96
N ASP A 18 13.85 12.86 -21.12
CA ASP A 18 14.66 14.07 -21.25
C ASP A 18 15.85 13.99 -20.27
N PRO A 19 17.09 13.85 -20.76
CA PRO A 19 18.28 13.76 -19.92
C PRO A 19 18.62 15.07 -19.21
N VAL A 20 18.10 16.21 -19.66
CA VAL A 20 18.33 17.51 -19.01
C VAL A 20 17.52 17.61 -17.72
N THR A 21 16.26 17.18 -17.76
CA THR A 21 15.35 17.22 -16.60
C THR A 21 15.37 15.92 -15.79
N GLY A 22 15.88 14.83 -16.37
CA GLY A 22 15.81 13.49 -15.79
C GLY A 22 14.37 12.97 -15.71
N GLN A 23 13.46 13.48 -16.51
CA GLN A 23 12.04 13.13 -16.49
C GLN A 23 11.62 12.44 -17.78
N GLY A 24 10.57 11.63 -17.70
CA GLY A 24 9.94 10.99 -18.85
C GLY A 24 8.68 10.24 -18.43
N THR A 25 8.12 9.47 -19.34
CA THR A 25 6.98 8.60 -19.05
C THR A 25 7.48 7.23 -18.60
N LEU A 26 7.06 6.82 -17.40
CA LEU A 26 7.43 5.51 -16.84
C LEU A 26 6.96 4.38 -17.76
N LYS A 27 7.83 3.39 -18.01
CA LYS A 27 7.48 2.15 -18.70
C LYS A 27 6.32 1.49 -17.99
N ASN A 28 5.27 1.19 -18.74
CA ASN A 28 4.02 0.68 -18.19
C ASN A 28 3.41 -0.39 -19.11
N LEU A 29 2.64 -1.29 -18.51
CA LEU A 29 1.95 -2.40 -19.19
C LEU A 29 0.84 -1.93 -20.13
N LEU A 30 0.47 -0.63 -20.09
CA LEU A 30 -0.56 -0.04 -20.94
C LEU A 30 0.01 0.49 -22.26
N GLY A 31 1.34 0.51 -22.42
CA GLY A 31 2.01 1.09 -23.57
C GLY A 31 1.84 2.61 -23.70
N GLU A 32 1.40 3.30 -22.65
CA GLU A 32 1.11 4.74 -22.71
C GLU A 32 2.40 5.57 -22.68
N ARG A 33 2.50 6.57 -23.56
CA ARG A 33 3.66 7.47 -23.69
C ARG A 33 3.38 8.87 -23.20
N ASP A 34 2.13 9.29 -23.12
CA ASP A 34 1.76 10.57 -22.55
C ASP A 34 1.71 10.48 -21.01
N PRO A 35 2.49 11.29 -20.28
CA PRO A 35 2.57 11.19 -18.82
C PRO A 35 1.26 11.60 -18.13
N SER A 36 0.47 12.49 -18.72
CA SER A 36 -0.82 12.92 -18.19
C SER A 36 -1.89 11.84 -18.36
N VAL A 37 -1.89 11.15 -19.51
CA VAL A 37 -2.81 10.04 -19.79
C VAL A 37 -2.43 8.83 -18.94
N LEU A 38 -1.13 8.54 -18.79
CA LEU A 38 -0.65 7.47 -17.90
C LEU A 38 -1.14 7.70 -16.47
N ARG A 39 -1.02 8.93 -15.94
CA ARG A 39 -1.46 9.27 -14.59
C ARG A 39 -2.95 9.01 -14.37
N GLN A 40 -3.79 9.33 -15.35
CA GLN A 40 -5.23 9.09 -15.29
C GLN A 40 -5.55 7.58 -15.31
N LYS A 41 -4.95 6.83 -16.26
CA LYS A 41 -5.14 5.38 -16.37
C LYS A 41 -4.64 4.64 -15.14
N GLU A 42 -3.45 4.97 -14.64
CA GLU A 42 -2.89 4.43 -13.40
C GLU A 42 -3.83 4.68 -12.23
N SER A 43 -4.28 5.93 -12.04
CA SER A 43 -5.17 6.30 -10.94
C SER A 43 -6.46 5.48 -10.94
N ALA A 44 -7.06 5.27 -12.12
CA ALA A 44 -8.27 4.44 -12.26
C ALA A 44 -8.01 2.98 -11.86
N ARG A 45 -6.95 2.35 -12.40
CA ARG A 45 -6.60 0.95 -12.10
C ARG A 45 -6.27 0.75 -10.62
N VAL A 46 -5.48 1.64 -10.03
CA VAL A 46 -5.12 1.57 -8.61
C VAL A 46 -6.35 1.78 -7.72
N ALA A 47 -7.29 2.66 -8.10
CA ALA A 47 -8.53 2.86 -7.37
C ALA A 47 -9.40 1.60 -7.35
N ASP A 48 -9.48 0.87 -8.48
CA ASP A 48 -10.17 -0.42 -8.57
C ASP A 48 -9.54 -1.46 -7.63
N ARG A 49 -8.21 -1.61 -7.66
CA ARG A 49 -7.47 -2.54 -6.79
C ARG A 49 -7.59 -2.19 -5.31
N ALA A 50 -7.54 -0.90 -4.97
CA ALA A 50 -7.75 -0.42 -3.61
C ALA A 50 -9.20 -0.66 -3.13
N ARG A 51 -10.19 -0.63 -4.03
CA ARG A 51 -11.58 -0.98 -3.71
C ARG A 51 -11.72 -2.48 -3.42
N GLU A 52 -11.07 -3.35 -4.20
CA GLU A 52 -11.08 -4.81 -3.97
C GLU A 52 -10.58 -5.17 -2.55
N LEU A 53 -9.46 -4.57 -2.13
CA LEU A 53 -8.92 -4.76 -0.78
C LEU A 53 -9.88 -4.25 0.29
N ARG A 54 -10.43 -3.04 0.12
CA ARG A 54 -11.40 -2.46 1.07
C ARG A 54 -12.70 -3.28 1.15
N ALA A 55 -13.12 -3.89 0.06
CA ALA A 55 -14.28 -4.76 0.00
C ALA A 55 -14.02 -6.18 0.54
N GLY A 56 -12.76 -6.52 0.83
CA GLY A 56 -12.36 -7.86 1.27
C GLY A 56 -12.50 -8.93 0.17
N GLU A 57 -12.45 -8.52 -1.10
CA GLU A 57 -12.52 -9.43 -2.26
C GLU A 57 -11.19 -10.14 -2.50
N VAL A 58 -10.11 -9.47 -2.09
CA VAL A 58 -8.75 -9.99 -2.11
C VAL A 58 -8.20 -9.94 -0.70
N HIS A 59 -7.60 -11.04 -0.27
CA HIS A 59 -6.90 -11.15 1.00
C HIS A 59 -5.40 -11.00 0.77
N ILE A 60 -4.79 -10.05 1.49
CA ILE A 60 -3.34 -9.94 1.63
C ILE A 60 -3.02 -10.26 3.08
N GLU A 61 -2.09 -11.20 3.29
CA GLU A 61 -1.66 -11.57 4.63
C GLU A 61 -1.03 -10.36 5.34
N ARG A 62 -1.47 -10.10 6.57
CA ARG A 62 -1.11 -8.90 7.32
C ARG A 62 0.06 -9.18 8.25
N THR A 63 1.22 -9.53 7.69
CA THR A 63 2.45 -9.81 8.44
C THR A 63 3.11 -8.55 9.01
N PHE A 64 2.72 -7.36 8.51
CA PHE A 64 3.24 -6.04 8.93
C PHE A 64 4.75 -5.86 8.77
N ASP A 65 5.35 -6.64 7.87
CA ASP A 65 6.75 -6.59 7.49
C ASP A 65 6.91 -6.12 6.03
N ALA A 66 8.15 -6.23 5.53
CA ALA A 66 8.51 -5.96 4.15
C ALA A 66 7.62 -6.66 3.11
N GLU A 67 7.32 -7.95 3.31
CA GLU A 67 6.52 -8.72 2.36
C GLU A 67 5.07 -8.24 2.32
N HIS A 68 4.51 -7.82 3.45
CA HIS A 68 3.20 -7.17 3.47
C HIS A 68 3.19 -5.87 2.63
N VAL A 69 4.21 -5.03 2.79
CA VAL A 69 4.33 -3.77 2.04
C VAL A 69 4.48 -4.03 0.53
N LYS A 70 5.30 -5.02 0.15
CA LYS A 70 5.47 -5.46 -1.25
C LYS A 70 4.20 -6.06 -1.83
N ALA A 71 3.48 -6.88 -1.07
CA ALA A 71 2.23 -7.51 -1.51
C ALA A 71 1.14 -6.46 -1.78
N ILE A 72 1.02 -5.45 -0.92
CA ILE A 72 0.11 -4.32 -1.15
C ILE A 72 0.51 -3.59 -2.43
N HIS A 73 1.78 -3.22 -2.60
CA HIS A 73 2.23 -2.51 -3.79
C HIS A 73 1.99 -3.33 -5.06
N ARG A 74 2.32 -4.62 -5.03
CA ARG A 74 2.05 -5.54 -6.15
C ARG A 74 0.57 -5.51 -6.51
N HIS A 75 -0.32 -5.73 -5.55
CA HIS A 75 -1.77 -5.76 -5.82
C HIS A 75 -2.29 -4.45 -6.41
N LEU A 76 -1.82 -3.31 -5.89
CA LEU A 76 -2.25 -1.99 -6.35
C LEU A 76 -1.78 -1.67 -7.78
N PHE A 77 -0.56 -2.06 -8.14
CA PHE A 77 0.12 -1.60 -9.36
C PHE A 77 0.38 -2.68 -10.42
N GLN A 78 0.01 -3.95 -10.18
CA GLN A 78 0.26 -5.08 -11.08
C GLN A 78 -0.28 -4.91 -12.51
N ASP A 79 -1.32 -4.10 -12.71
CA ASP A 79 -1.89 -3.86 -14.06
C ASP A 79 -1.27 -2.64 -14.76
N VAL A 80 -0.29 -1.98 -14.12
CA VAL A 80 0.35 -0.75 -14.63
C VAL A 80 1.84 -0.94 -14.80
N TYR A 81 2.53 -1.55 -13.82
CA TYR A 81 3.99 -1.63 -13.81
C TYR A 81 4.51 -3.05 -13.69
N GLU A 82 5.48 -3.41 -14.53
CA GLU A 82 6.18 -4.70 -14.47
C GLU A 82 6.92 -4.91 -13.14
N TRP A 83 7.44 -3.82 -12.56
CA TRP A 83 8.16 -3.80 -11.29
C TRP A 83 7.23 -3.73 -10.06
N ALA A 84 5.91 -3.91 -10.22
CA ALA A 84 4.98 -3.84 -9.10
C ALA A 84 5.31 -4.86 -8.00
N GLY A 85 5.66 -4.36 -6.81
CA GLY A 85 6.03 -5.15 -5.64
C GLY A 85 7.53 -5.43 -5.51
N GLN A 86 8.34 -4.90 -6.44
CA GLN A 86 9.79 -4.92 -6.38
C GLN A 86 10.31 -3.62 -5.78
N TYR A 87 11.35 -3.69 -4.96
CA TYR A 87 12.01 -2.48 -4.49
C TYR A 87 12.64 -1.71 -5.65
N ARG A 88 12.76 -0.40 -5.45
CA ARG A 88 13.58 0.44 -6.32
C ARG A 88 15.04 -0.02 -6.27
N SER A 89 15.69 0.09 -7.41
CA SER A 89 17.13 -0.13 -7.62
C SER A 89 17.92 1.18 -7.67
N VAL A 90 17.22 2.32 -7.59
CA VAL A 90 17.80 3.66 -7.74
C VAL A 90 17.43 4.56 -6.57
N ASP A 91 18.29 5.53 -6.31
CA ASP A 91 18.02 6.59 -5.34
C ASP A 91 16.87 7.49 -5.79
N LEU A 92 16.15 8.06 -4.83
CA LEU A 92 15.07 9.01 -5.11
C LEU A 92 15.40 10.41 -4.59
N VAL A 93 15.04 11.38 -5.43
CA VAL A 93 15.15 12.82 -5.15
C VAL A 93 13.74 13.42 -5.20
N LYS A 94 13.37 14.20 -4.19
CA LYS A 94 12.14 15.02 -4.19
C LYS A 94 12.45 16.39 -3.59
N GLY A 95 12.98 17.27 -4.43
CA GLY A 95 13.65 18.51 -4.01
C GLY A 95 15.08 18.23 -3.56
N THR A 96 15.25 17.46 -2.48
CA THR A 96 16.55 16.96 -2.00
C THR A 96 16.61 15.43 -2.10
N PRO A 97 17.80 14.82 -2.26
CA PRO A 97 17.98 13.37 -2.13
C PRO A 97 17.54 12.90 -0.75
N PHE A 98 16.78 11.81 -0.67
CA PHE A 98 16.26 11.35 0.62
C PHE A 98 16.07 9.83 0.77
N ALA A 99 16.11 9.06 -0.32
CA ALA A 99 15.93 7.62 -0.26
C ALA A 99 17.07 6.95 -1.03
N PHE A 100 18.04 6.40 -0.30
CA PHE A 100 19.23 5.76 -0.85
C PHE A 100 19.05 4.24 -0.90
N VAL A 101 19.59 3.56 -1.92
CA VAL A 101 19.45 2.08 -2.06
C VAL A 101 20.54 1.35 -1.27
N ASP A 102 21.77 1.85 -1.32
CA ASP A 102 22.96 1.10 -0.92
C ASP A 102 23.29 1.15 0.58
N ASP A 103 22.49 1.86 1.38
CA ASP A 103 22.71 2.02 2.83
C ASP A 103 21.89 1.03 3.69
N GLY A 104 21.14 0.12 3.05
CA GLY A 104 20.26 -0.83 3.72
C GLY A 104 19.09 -0.17 4.47
N SER A 105 18.81 1.11 4.25
CA SER A 105 17.75 1.87 4.96
C SER A 105 16.36 1.28 4.76
N ILE A 106 16.07 0.76 3.56
CA ILE A 106 14.78 0.13 3.26
C ILE A 106 14.50 -0.99 4.26
N GLY A 107 15.44 -1.93 4.42
CA GLY A 107 15.30 -3.07 5.33
C GLY A 107 15.18 -2.60 6.78
N ARG A 108 16.13 -1.78 7.23
CA ARG A 108 16.19 -1.25 8.60
C ARG A 108 14.89 -0.57 9.04
N HIS A 109 14.32 0.28 8.19
CA HIS A 109 13.07 0.98 8.49
C HIS A 109 11.86 0.05 8.45
N LEU A 110 11.81 -0.92 7.54
CA LEU A 110 10.71 -1.89 7.48
C LEU A 110 10.76 -2.90 8.65
N ASP A 111 11.95 -3.24 9.15
CA ASP A 111 12.13 -3.99 10.39
C ASP A 111 11.65 -3.17 11.59
N THR A 112 12.01 -1.88 11.65
CA THR A 112 11.49 -0.96 12.68
C THR A 112 9.96 -0.87 12.63
N VAL A 113 9.35 -0.79 11.44
CA VAL A 113 7.90 -0.81 11.25
C VAL A 113 7.29 -2.09 11.82
N LYS A 114 7.87 -3.25 11.51
CA LYS A 114 7.42 -4.55 12.00
C LYS A 114 7.46 -4.59 13.53
N ASP A 115 8.56 -4.17 14.13
CA ASP A 115 8.75 -4.18 15.59
C ASP A 115 7.77 -3.23 16.29
N LEU A 116 7.58 -2.01 15.77
CA LEU A 116 6.60 -1.05 16.29
C LEU A 116 5.17 -1.61 16.24
N VAL A 117 4.79 -2.25 15.13
CA VAL A 117 3.44 -2.81 14.99
C VAL A 117 3.24 -4.03 15.90
N ALA A 118 4.25 -4.89 16.03
CA ALA A 118 4.20 -6.08 16.88
C ALA A 118 4.22 -5.74 18.38
N GLY A 119 5.03 -4.76 18.80
CA GLY A 119 5.21 -4.36 20.20
C GLY A 119 4.10 -3.49 20.77
N THR A 120 3.11 -3.08 19.95
CA THR A 120 2.04 -2.18 20.37
C THR A 120 0.74 -2.94 20.69
N GLN A 121 0.14 -2.64 21.85
CA GLN A 121 -1.22 -3.07 22.24
C GLN A 121 -2.28 -2.13 21.65
N TRP A 122 -2.48 -2.21 20.33
CA TRP A 122 -3.30 -1.29 19.54
C TRP A 122 -4.75 -1.18 20.02
N GLU A 123 -5.30 -2.27 20.57
CA GLU A 123 -6.67 -2.37 21.04
C GLU A 123 -6.95 -1.53 22.31
N LYS A 124 -5.89 -1.16 23.04
CA LYS A 124 -5.97 -0.40 24.30
C LYS A 124 -5.66 1.08 24.14
N LEU A 125 -5.26 1.53 22.95
CA LEU A 125 -4.81 2.90 22.75
C LEU A 125 -5.96 3.90 22.87
N THR A 126 -5.68 5.00 23.56
CA THR A 126 -6.51 6.20 23.44
C THR A 126 -6.32 6.81 22.04
N HIS A 127 -7.15 7.79 21.70
CA HIS A 127 -7.07 8.45 20.39
C HIS A 127 -5.73 9.17 20.15
N PRO A 128 -5.20 9.99 21.10
CA PRO A 128 -3.87 10.58 20.93
C PRO A 128 -2.75 9.53 20.92
N ASP A 129 -2.84 8.46 21.73
CA ASP A 129 -1.82 7.41 21.73
C ASP A 129 -1.80 6.63 20.40
N PHE A 130 -2.97 6.38 19.82
CA PHE A 130 -3.09 5.80 18.49
C PHE A 130 -2.46 6.73 17.44
N ALA A 131 -2.77 8.02 17.48
CA ALA A 131 -2.22 8.99 16.54
C ALA A 131 -0.69 9.07 16.62
N ALA A 132 -0.13 9.07 17.82
CA ALA A 132 1.32 9.05 18.05
C ALA A 132 1.97 7.79 17.48
N ARG A 133 1.43 6.61 17.82
CA ARG A 133 2.01 5.35 17.35
C ARG A 133 1.85 5.15 15.85
N ALA A 134 0.71 5.57 15.28
CA ALA A 134 0.49 5.54 13.83
C ALA A 134 1.46 6.47 13.09
N ALA A 135 1.74 7.65 13.65
CA ALA A 135 2.70 8.59 13.09
C ALA A 135 4.12 8.01 13.06
N GLU A 136 4.58 7.36 14.12
CA GLU A 136 5.87 6.66 14.15
C GLU A 136 5.97 5.57 13.07
N VAL A 137 4.99 4.66 13.02
CA VAL A 137 4.95 3.58 12.02
C VAL A 137 4.98 4.15 10.61
N PHE A 138 4.13 5.14 10.31
CA PHE A 138 4.09 5.76 8.99
C PHE A 138 5.39 6.45 8.64
N THR A 139 6.04 7.11 9.60
CA THR A 139 7.24 7.89 9.36
C THR A 139 8.41 7.00 8.94
N HIS A 140 8.60 5.85 9.61
CA HIS A 140 9.57 4.85 9.17
C HIS A 140 9.22 4.25 7.81
N LEU A 141 7.95 3.91 7.57
CA LEU A 141 7.51 3.41 6.25
C LEU A 141 7.75 4.43 5.12
N ASN A 142 7.49 5.71 5.40
CA ASN A 142 7.68 6.80 4.44
C ASN A 142 9.17 7.09 4.19
N GLN A 143 10.02 6.91 5.22
CA GLN A 143 11.47 7.03 5.10
C GLN A 143 12.07 5.87 4.32
N ALA A 144 11.58 4.64 4.50
CA ALA A 144 12.01 3.49 3.70
C ALA A 144 11.83 3.76 2.20
N HIS A 145 10.71 4.40 1.82
CA HIS A 145 10.36 4.76 0.44
C HIS A 145 10.71 3.67 -0.60
N PRO A 146 10.23 2.42 -0.40
CA PRO A 146 10.83 1.24 -1.02
C PRO A 146 10.61 1.11 -2.53
N PHE A 147 9.65 1.82 -3.14
CA PHE A 147 9.27 1.64 -4.53
C PHE A 147 9.64 2.84 -5.41
N ARG A 148 9.70 2.63 -6.73
CA ARG A 148 9.99 3.72 -7.69
C ARG A 148 8.86 4.76 -7.76
N GLU A 149 7.62 4.33 -7.70
CA GLU A 149 6.40 5.15 -7.65
C GLU A 149 5.35 4.36 -6.87
N GLY A 150 4.33 5.01 -6.31
CA GLY A 150 3.23 4.35 -5.61
C GLY A 150 3.36 4.28 -4.08
N ASN A 151 4.49 4.72 -3.51
CA ASN A 151 4.78 4.67 -2.07
C ASN A 151 3.65 5.22 -1.20
N GLY A 152 3.11 6.40 -1.52
CA GLY A 152 2.02 7.00 -0.74
C GLY A 152 0.73 6.19 -0.72
N ARG A 153 0.36 5.57 -1.85
CA ARG A 153 -0.87 4.76 -1.98
C ARG A 153 -0.73 3.41 -1.30
N THR A 154 0.46 2.81 -1.38
CA THR A 154 0.83 1.62 -0.60
C THR A 154 0.81 1.92 0.90
N ALA A 155 1.45 3.01 1.33
CA ALA A 155 1.51 3.39 2.74
C ALA A 155 0.13 3.68 3.34
N LYS A 156 -0.75 4.41 2.63
CA LYS A 156 -2.14 4.63 3.09
C LYS A 156 -2.90 3.31 3.26
N THR A 157 -2.68 2.34 2.38
CA THR A 157 -3.32 1.02 2.47
C THR A 157 -2.75 0.20 3.64
N PHE A 158 -1.42 0.19 3.80
CA PHE A 158 -0.76 -0.45 4.94
C PHE A 158 -1.23 0.14 6.28
N MET A 159 -1.32 1.47 6.38
CA MET A 159 -1.79 2.15 7.59
C MET A 159 -3.27 1.85 7.91
N ARG A 160 -4.12 1.55 6.91
CA ARG A 160 -5.47 1.02 7.18
C ARG A 160 -5.40 -0.36 7.82
N HIS A 161 -4.51 -1.24 7.35
CA HIS A 161 -4.31 -2.55 7.98
C HIS A 161 -3.77 -2.44 9.40
N VAL A 162 -2.91 -1.45 9.69
CA VAL A 162 -2.45 -1.14 11.05
C VAL A 162 -3.61 -0.66 11.91
N ALA A 163 -4.41 0.29 11.42
CA ALA A 163 -5.57 0.83 12.13
C ALA A 163 -6.63 -0.24 12.45
N ASP A 164 -6.74 -1.29 11.62
CA ASP A 164 -7.60 -2.44 11.88
C ASP A 164 -7.25 -3.25 13.14
N ARG A 165 -6.09 -3.00 13.76
CA ARG A 165 -5.74 -3.57 15.08
C ARG A 165 -6.28 -2.74 16.25
N SER A 166 -6.91 -1.61 15.99
CA SER A 166 -7.28 -0.60 16.99
C SER A 166 -8.77 -0.26 16.99
N PRO A 167 -9.27 0.45 18.02
CA PRO A 167 -10.61 1.04 18.04
C PRO A 167 -10.85 2.13 17.00
N TYR A 168 -9.87 2.43 16.13
CA TYR A 168 -9.91 3.52 15.17
C TYR A 168 -9.88 3.03 13.73
N THR A 169 -10.27 3.93 12.84
CA THR A 169 -10.15 3.84 11.38
C THR A 169 -9.50 5.12 10.89
N LEU A 170 -8.92 5.09 9.68
CA LEU A 170 -8.29 6.27 9.08
C LEU A 170 -9.16 6.81 7.95
N ASP A 171 -9.65 8.03 8.12
CA ASP A 171 -10.39 8.78 7.13
C ASP A 171 -9.47 9.81 6.46
N PHE A 172 -8.87 9.41 5.34
CA PHE A 172 -7.93 10.25 4.60
C PHE A 172 -8.59 11.45 3.91
N ASP A 173 -9.92 11.55 3.90
CA ASP A 173 -10.63 12.70 3.33
C ASP A 173 -10.66 13.88 4.33
N LYS A 174 -10.32 13.63 5.61
CA LYS A 174 -10.13 14.66 6.65
C LYS A 174 -8.79 15.39 6.58
N THR A 175 -8.00 15.17 5.52
CA THR A 175 -6.79 15.93 5.27
C THR A 175 -6.67 16.24 3.78
N THR A 176 -6.06 17.36 3.43
CA THR A 176 -5.83 17.71 2.03
C THR A 176 -4.53 17.06 1.52
N PRO A 177 -4.39 16.86 0.20
CA PRO A 177 -3.13 16.41 -0.39
C PRO A 177 -1.94 17.30 0.01
N ASP A 178 -2.13 18.62 0.09
CA ASP A 178 -1.07 19.57 0.43
C ASP A 178 -0.58 19.40 1.87
N ILE A 179 -1.49 19.30 2.84
CA ILE A 179 -1.14 19.07 4.24
C ILE A 179 -0.45 17.72 4.38
N TRP A 180 -1.02 16.66 3.80
CA TRP A 180 -0.43 15.32 3.83
C TRP A 180 1.00 15.32 3.28
N ASN A 181 1.21 15.91 2.10
CA ASN A 181 2.50 15.96 1.44
C ASN A 181 3.51 16.78 2.23
N ALA A 182 3.10 17.94 2.76
CA ALA A 182 3.97 18.83 3.52
C ALA A 182 4.40 18.19 4.86
N MET A 183 3.50 17.50 5.56
CA MET A 183 3.83 16.82 6.83
C MET A 183 4.62 15.53 6.60
N SER A 184 4.31 14.77 5.55
CA SER A 184 5.10 13.61 5.14
C SER A 184 6.52 13.99 4.69
N ALA A 185 6.71 15.20 4.14
CA ALA A 185 8.04 15.70 3.82
C ALA A 185 8.82 16.05 5.09
N ARG A 186 8.19 16.78 6.02
CA ARG A 186 8.81 17.14 7.31
C ARG A 186 9.13 15.93 8.18
N SER A 187 8.36 14.86 8.11
CA SER A 187 8.60 13.69 8.97
C SER A 187 9.87 12.91 8.64
N ARG A 188 10.40 13.09 7.42
CA ARG A 188 11.65 12.48 6.96
C ARG A 188 12.89 13.28 7.38
N MET A 189 12.70 14.45 7.99
CA MET A 189 13.82 15.24 8.49
C MET A 189 14.29 14.64 9.81
N PRO A 190 15.61 14.53 10.05
CA PRO A 190 16.14 14.08 11.33
C PRO A 190 15.63 14.94 12.49
N SER A 191 15.33 14.29 13.61
CA SER A 191 15.04 14.96 14.88
C SER A 191 16.27 14.89 15.79
N ALA A 192 16.24 15.59 16.92
CA ALA A 192 17.27 15.44 17.96
C ALA A 192 17.36 14.01 18.52
N ALA A 193 16.31 13.19 18.32
CA ALA A 193 16.20 11.84 18.85
C ALA A 193 16.49 10.73 17.82
N GLY A 194 16.76 11.07 16.55
CA GLY A 194 17.11 10.06 15.53
C GLY A 194 16.83 10.49 14.10
N ASP A 195 16.88 9.51 13.20
CA ASP A 195 16.88 9.69 11.74
C ASP A 195 15.59 10.30 11.16
N VAL A 196 14.50 10.31 11.94
CA VAL A 196 13.18 10.79 11.50
C VAL A 196 12.45 11.55 12.62
N ASP A 197 11.42 12.30 12.24
CA ASP A 197 10.57 13.06 13.16
C ASP A 197 9.08 12.71 12.96
N PRO A 198 8.44 11.94 13.86
CA PRO A 198 7.01 11.60 13.72
C PRO A 198 6.07 12.76 14.07
N ARG A 199 6.54 13.84 14.72
CA ARG A 199 5.68 14.92 15.24
C ARG A 199 4.81 15.61 14.17
N PRO A 200 5.30 15.91 12.95
CA PRO A 200 4.45 16.47 11.90
C PRO A 200 3.28 15.56 11.54
N MET A 201 3.50 14.24 11.54
CA MET A 201 2.48 13.27 11.19
C MET A 201 1.52 12.97 12.35
N PHE A 202 1.92 13.19 13.61
CA PHE A 202 1.01 13.08 14.75
C PHE A 202 -0.26 13.92 14.55
N TYR A 203 -0.12 15.20 14.18
CA TYR A 203 -1.27 16.09 13.98
C TYR A 203 -2.19 15.61 12.85
N VAL A 204 -1.60 15.08 11.76
CA VAL A 204 -2.38 14.51 10.66
C VAL A 204 -3.13 13.27 11.13
N PHE A 205 -2.46 12.33 11.79
CA PHE A 205 -3.08 11.11 12.31
C PHE A 205 -4.14 11.40 13.37
N ASN A 206 -3.92 12.41 14.21
CA ASN A 206 -4.90 12.86 15.20
C ASN A 206 -6.18 13.34 14.53
N GLU A 207 -6.10 14.10 13.43
CA GLU A 207 -7.28 14.55 12.69
C GLU A 207 -7.98 13.40 11.94
N ILE A 208 -7.22 12.57 11.21
CA ILE A 208 -7.81 11.53 10.35
C ILE A 208 -8.27 10.28 11.11
N ALA A 209 -7.82 10.07 12.35
CA ALA A 209 -8.21 8.92 13.16
C ALA A 209 -9.65 9.09 13.67
N GLN A 210 -10.55 8.22 13.22
CA GLN A 210 -11.95 8.23 13.57
C GLN A 210 -12.30 6.99 14.39
N LYS A 211 -13.09 7.16 15.45
CA LYS A 211 -13.54 6.04 16.26
C LYS A 211 -14.39 5.08 15.42
N ARG A 212 -14.05 3.79 15.46
CA ARG A 212 -14.73 2.75 14.71
C ARG A 212 -16.14 2.56 15.25
N LYS A 213 -17.11 2.37 14.36
CA LYS A 213 -18.53 2.09 14.70
C LYS A 213 -18.83 0.61 14.96
N GLY A 214 -17.83 -0.27 14.90
CA GLY A 214 -17.96 -1.73 14.98
C GLY A 214 -16.74 -2.39 15.64
N PRO A 215 -16.73 -3.73 15.75
CA PRO A 215 -15.66 -4.43 16.44
C PRO A 215 -14.31 -4.24 15.72
N ILE A 216 -13.23 -4.37 16.48
CA ILE A 216 -11.87 -4.43 15.93
C ILE A 216 -11.75 -5.73 15.11
N PRO A 217 -11.40 -5.65 13.81
CA PRO A 217 -11.17 -6.84 12.99
C PRO A 217 -10.19 -7.82 13.65
N GLY A 218 -10.58 -9.10 13.76
CA GLY A 218 -9.74 -10.15 14.35
C GLY A 218 -9.72 -10.20 15.89
N LEU A 219 -10.33 -9.24 16.59
CA LEU A 219 -10.46 -9.20 18.06
C LEU A 219 -11.90 -9.38 18.58
N GLY A 220 -12.82 -9.79 17.71
CA GLY A 220 -13.97 -10.64 18.08
C GLY A 220 -13.60 -12.10 17.78
N LYS A 221 -14.29 -13.11 18.38
CA LYS A 221 -14.05 -14.54 18.09
C LYS A 221 -13.70 -14.70 16.60
N PRO A 222 -12.55 -15.28 16.23
CA PRO A 222 -12.20 -15.45 14.83
C PRO A 222 -13.39 -16.12 14.17
N LEU A 223 -13.98 -15.47 13.15
CA LEU A 223 -14.83 -16.20 12.26
C LEU A 223 -13.90 -17.25 11.66
N ASP A 224 -14.21 -18.51 11.92
CA ASP A 224 -13.44 -19.61 11.39
C ASP A 224 -13.30 -19.41 9.87
N ARG A 225 -12.23 -19.97 9.31
CA ARG A 225 -11.89 -19.81 7.90
C ARG A 225 -13.07 -20.12 6.98
N ALA A 226 -13.97 -21.04 7.34
CA ALA A 226 -15.15 -21.36 6.55
C ALA A 226 -16.19 -20.23 6.59
N THR A 227 -16.38 -19.58 7.74
CA THR A 227 -17.27 -18.42 7.86
C THR A 227 -16.73 -17.20 7.12
N GLN A 228 -15.42 -16.97 7.16
CA GLN A 228 -14.78 -15.91 6.36
C GLN A 228 -14.92 -16.19 4.84
N GLN A 229 -14.69 -17.43 4.42
CA GLN A 229 -14.88 -17.85 3.02
C GLN A 229 -16.34 -17.72 2.57
N LYS A 230 -17.30 -18.01 3.47
CA LYS A 230 -18.74 -17.89 3.22
C LYS A 230 -19.14 -16.43 3.02
N GLN A 231 -18.69 -15.53 3.89
CA GLN A 231 -18.97 -14.10 3.76
C GLN A 231 -18.36 -13.50 2.48
N ILE A 232 -17.15 -13.92 2.10
CA ILE A 232 -16.53 -13.55 0.82
C ILE A 232 -17.40 -14.02 -0.35
N ARG A 233 -17.84 -15.29 -0.35
CA ARG A 233 -18.73 -15.84 -1.39
C ARG A 233 -20.05 -15.09 -1.49
N GLU A 234 -20.65 -14.74 -0.35
CA GLU A 234 -21.92 -13.99 -0.31
C GLU A 234 -21.75 -12.56 -0.83
N ARG A 235 -20.66 -11.86 -0.47
CA ARG A 235 -20.33 -10.54 -1.03
C ARG A 235 -20.11 -10.58 -2.53
N VAL A 236 -19.32 -11.54 -3.01
CA VAL A 236 -19.05 -11.73 -4.44
C VAL A 236 -20.35 -12.06 -5.17
N ALA A 237 -21.18 -12.96 -4.64
CA ALA A 237 -22.47 -13.30 -5.23
C ALA A 237 -23.43 -12.10 -5.29
N LYS A 238 -23.44 -11.25 -4.25
CA LYS A 238 -24.23 -10.02 -4.22
C LYS A 238 -23.79 -9.05 -5.32
N LYS A 239 -22.48 -8.80 -5.47
CA LYS A 239 -21.94 -7.94 -6.53
C LYS A 239 -22.19 -8.49 -7.93
N LEU A 240 -22.09 -9.80 -8.12
CA LEU A 240 -22.41 -10.44 -9.39
C LEU A 240 -23.89 -10.22 -9.77
N ARG A 241 -24.81 -10.32 -8.80
CA ARG A 241 -26.24 -10.02 -8.99
C ARG A 241 -26.49 -8.55 -9.34
N GLU A 242 -25.87 -7.63 -8.59
CA GLU A 242 -26.00 -6.17 -8.80
C GLU A 242 -25.50 -5.77 -10.20
N ASN A 243 -24.42 -6.38 -10.67
CA ASN A 243 -23.83 -6.08 -11.99
C ASN A 243 -24.36 -6.95 -13.13
N LYS A 244 -25.41 -7.76 -12.91
CA LYS A 244 -25.97 -8.72 -13.89
C LYS A 244 -24.91 -9.68 -14.49
N LEU A 245 -23.81 -9.93 -13.79
CA LEU A 245 -22.76 -10.84 -14.21
C LEU A 245 -23.11 -12.26 -13.75
N ARG A 246 -23.13 -13.23 -14.67
CA ARG A 246 -23.33 -14.63 -14.30
C ARG A 246 -22.04 -15.20 -13.71
N PRO A 247 -22.10 -15.97 -12.61
CA PRO A 247 -20.93 -16.71 -12.14
C PRO A 247 -20.47 -17.70 -13.23
N PRO A 248 -19.16 -18.00 -13.31
CA PRO A 248 -18.65 -18.96 -14.27
C PRO A 248 -19.38 -20.30 -14.09
N ARG A 249 -19.88 -20.85 -15.20
CA ARG A 249 -20.52 -22.18 -15.21
C ARG A 249 -19.49 -23.18 -14.67
N LYS A 250 -19.87 -23.97 -13.67
CA LYS A 250 -19.09 -25.16 -13.31
C LYS A 250 -18.97 -26.01 -14.58
N GLY A 251 -17.74 -26.29 -15.00
CA GLY A 251 -17.48 -27.21 -16.09
C GLY A 251 -18.15 -28.57 -15.82
N PRO A 252 -18.49 -29.32 -16.86
CA PRO A 252 -19.14 -30.62 -16.71
C PRO A 252 -18.28 -31.53 -15.80
N PRO A 253 -18.90 -32.35 -14.95
CA PRO A 253 -18.16 -33.29 -14.12
C PRO A 253 -17.32 -34.19 -15.04
N THR A 254 -16.01 -34.21 -14.80
CA THR A 254 -15.10 -35.18 -15.41
C THR A 254 -15.61 -36.57 -15.07
N GLN A 255 -16.12 -37.29 -16.08
CA GLN A 255 -16.49 -38.68 -15.92
C GLN A 255 -15.22 -39.45 -15.53
N SER A 256 -15.26 -40.04 -14.34
CA SER A 256 -14.33 -41.09 -13.93
C SER A 256 -14.40 -42.22 -14.97
N GLY A 257 -13.26 -42.50 -15.60
CA GLY A 257 -13.12 -43.56 -16.60
C GLY A 257 -13.47 -44.95 -16.03
N PRO A 258 -13.83 -45.90 -16.90
CA PRO A 258 -14.22 -47.24 -16.48
C PRO A 258 -13.02 -48.00 -15.90
N LYS A 259 -13.26 -48.72 -14.81
CA LYS A 259 -12.39 -49.80 -14.35
C LYS A 259 -12.38 -50.89 -15.42
N LEU A 260 -11.20 -51.17 -15.97
CA LEU A 260 -10.72 -52.48 -16.42
C LEU A 260 -9.22 -52.54 -16.10
#